data_AF-A0A1I6PJT2-F1
#
_entry.id   AF-A0A1I6PJT2-F1
#
_cell.length_a   1.000
_cell.length_b   1.000
_cell.length_c   1.000
_cell.angle_alpha   90.00
_cell.angle_beta   90.00
_cell.angle_gamma   90.00
#
_symmetry.space_group_name_H-M   'P 1'
#
loop_
_entity.id
_entity.type
_entity.pdbx_description
1 polymer ?
#
loop_
_entity_poly.entity_id
_entity_poly.type
_entity_poly.pdbx_seq_one_letter_code
_entity_poly.pdbx_strand_id
1 'polypeptide(L)'
;MKDLLTAAAVLFGSLVLFVPLTVVTILVAADTLWIVGTSALLQNELAYAAVCLLALGFGYVTAMEICRVRLHGFDQLHRGTRPRRLARHGVLGVVSVAAAIALGRILLDAISVGFANGDPEIIGLGVAGLLALSWVGVRSLSAFRAGTRRFRDGAAE
;
A
#
# COMPACT_ATOMS: atom_id res chain seq x y z
N MET A 1 16.87 -27.44 -10.39
CA MET A 1 15.48 -27.38 -10.92
C MET A 1 14.45 -27.06 -9.84
N LYS A 2 14.50 -27.68 -8.65
CA LYS A 2 13.56 -27.38 -7.54
C LYS A 2 13.56 -25.90 -7.16
N ASP A 3 14.73 -25.27 -7.04
CA ASP A 3 14.84 -23.85 -6.66
C ASP A 3 14.24 -22.88 -7.70
N LEU A 4 14.32 -23.26 -8.99
CA LEU A 4 13.74 -22.49 -10.10
C LEU A 4 12.21 -22.56 -10.09
N LEU A 5 11.65 -23.73 -9.78
CA LEU A 5 10.20 -23.92 -9.63
C LEU A 5 9.67 -23.14 -8.42
N THR A 6 10.40 -23.16 -7.30
CA THR A 6 10.04 -22.38 -6.10
C THR A 6 10.07 -20.88 -6.38
N ALA A 7 11.11 -20.38 -7.06
CA ALA A 7 11.20 -18.98 -7.44
C ALA A 7 10.05 -18.55 -8.37
N ALA A 8 9.72 -19.37 -9.37
CA ALA A 8 8.62 -19.11 -10.28
C ALA A 8 7.26 -19.09 -9.57
N ALA A 9 7.01 -20.03 -8.65
CA ALA A 9 5.77 -20.09 -7.88
C ALA A 9 5.61 -18.87 -6.96
N VAL A 10 6.67 -18.45 -6.27
CA VAL A 10 6.64 -17.25 -5.40
C VAL A 10 6.43 -15.98 -6.22
N LEU A 11 7.07 -15.89 -7.40
CA LEU A 11 6.88 -14.78 -8.32
C LEU A 11 5.43 -14.70 -8.81
N PHE A 12 4.90 -15.80 -9.33
CA PHE A 12 3.53 -15.86 -9.83
C PHE A 12 2.52 -15.54 -8.73
N GLY A 13 2.67 -16.15 -7.55
CA GLY A 13 1.82 -15.85 -6.40
C GLY A 13 1.90 -14.39 -5.96
N SER A 14 3.08 -13.77 -6.03
CA SER A 14 3.22 -12.34 -5.69
C SER A 14 2.57 -11.44 -6.75
N LEU A 15 2.71 -11.77 -8.04
CA LEU A 15 2.06 -11.01 -9.12
C LEU A 15 0.53 -11.08 -9.02
N VAL A 16 -0.01 -12.29 -8.88
CA VAL A 16 -1.46 -12.51 -8.81
C VAL A 16 -2.08 -11.85 -7.59
N LEU A 17 -1.40 -11.86 -6.44
CA LEU A 17 -1.94 -11.25 -5.22
C LEU A 17 -1.76 -9.73 -5.18
N PHE A 18 -0.58 -9.23 -5.52
CA PHE A 18 -0.25 -7.81 -5.25
C PHE A 18 -0.55 -6.88 -6.41
N VAL A 19 -0.49 -7.32 -7.68
CA VAL A 19 -0.80 -6.44 -8.81
C VAL A 19 -2.25 -5.95 -8.76
N PRO A 20 -3.29 -6.82 -8.76
CA PRO A 20 -4.67 -6.35 -8.74
C PRO A 20 -5.00 -5.58 -7.46
N LEU A 21 -4.47 -6.03 -6.31
CA LEU A 21 -4.68 -5.33 -5.04
C LEU A 21 -4.10 -3.91 -5.05
N THR A 22 -2.89 -3.74 -5.59
CA THR A 22 -2.25 -2.42 -5.72
C THR A 22 -3.01 -1.53 -6.70
N VAL A 23 -3.49 -2.10 -7.80
CA VAL A 23 -4.31 -1.36 -8.78
C VAL A 23 -5.59 -0.84 -8.13
N VAL A 24 -6.35 -1.70 -7.45
CA VAL A 24 -7.60 -1.31 -6.79
C VAL A 24 -7.34 -0.25 -5.72
N THR A 25 -6.33 -0.45 -4.87
CA THR A 25 -6.02 0.52 -3.79
C THR A 25 -5.62 1.89 -4.32
N ILE A 26 -4.81 1.95 -5.39
CA ILE A 26 -4.44 3.22 -6.02
C ILE A 26 -5.65 3.90 -6.66
N LEU A 27 -6.50 3.15 -7.37
CA LEU A 27 -7.70 3.72 -7.99
C LEU A 27 -8.68 4.27 -6.96
N VAL A 28 -8.94 3.52 -5.89
CA VAL A 28 -9.80 3.98 -4.79
C VAL A 28 -9.21 5.21 -4.10
N ALA A 29 -7.89 5.22 -3.84
CA ALA A 29 -7.23 6.36 -3.23
C ALA A 29 -7.24 7.61 -4.12
N ALA A 30 -7.01 7.44 -5.43
CA ALA A 30 -7.06 8.52 -6.41
C ALA A 30 -8.45 9.13 -6.47
N ASP A 31 -9.50 8.32 -6.53
CA ASP A 31 -10.89 8.77 -6.51
C ASP A 31 -11.22 9.53 -5.20
N THR A 32 -10.73 9.03 -4.07
CA THR A 32 -10.95 9.65 -2.73
C THR A 32 -10.29 11.04 -2.62
N LEU A 33 -9.02 11.15 -3.01
CA LEU A 33 -8.29 12.43 -2.98
C LEU A 33 -8.89 13.43 -3.96
N TRP A 34 -9.47 12.94 -5.05
CA TRP A 34 -10.09 13.76 -6.08
C TRP A 34 -11.40 14.41 -5.60
N ILE A 35 -12.22 13.70 -4.81
CA ILE A 35 -13.45 14.25 -4.18
C ILE A 35 -13.15 15.50 -3.33
N VAL A 36 -11.96 15.58 -2.74
CA VAL A 36 -11.56 16.69 -1.84
C VAL A 36 -10.87 17.84 -2.62
N GLY A 37 -10.37 17.59 -3.83
CA GLY A 37 -9.38 18.45 -4.48
C GLY A 37 -9.89 19.34 -5.61
N THR A 38 -10.62 18.83 -6.61
CA THR A 38 -11.14 19.59 -7.77
C THR A 38 -12.05 18.70 -8.64
N SER A 39 -12.89 19.27 -9.49
CA SER A 39 -13.88 18.57 -10.32
C SER A 39 -13.30 17.79 -11.53
N ALA A 40 -13.71 16.52 -11.67
CA ALA A 40 -13.81 15.69 -12.89
C ALA A 40 -12.59 15.25 -13.76
N LEU A 41 -11.41 14.87 -13.22
CA LEU A 41 -10.35 14.26 -14.05
C LEU A 41 -10.61 12.79 -14.41
N LEU A 42 -11.17 11.97 -13.50
CA LEU A 42 -11.43 10.54 -13.79
C LEU A 42 -12.61 10.32 -14.77
N GLN A 43 -13.39 11.36 -15.08
CA GLN A 43 -14.31 11.36 -16.21
C GLN A 43 -13.59 11.52 -17.56
N ASN A 44 -12.36 12.02 -17.55
CA ASN A 44 -11.50 12.05 -18.72
C ASN A 44 -10.83 10.66 -18.88
N GLU A 45 -11.22 9.95 -19.93
CA GLU A 45 -10.73 8.59 -20.21
C GLU A 45 -9.20 8.52 -20.28
N LEU A 46 -8.52 9.57 -20.78
CA LEU A 46 -7.06 9.61 -20.86
C LEU A 46 -6.41 9.67 -19.48
N ALA A 47 -6.98 10.48 -18.58
CA ALA A 47 -6.49 10.57 -17.20
C ALA A 47 -6.73 9.26 -16.45
N TYR A 48 -7.92 8.66 -16.59
CA TYR A 48 -8.23 7.35 -16.03
C TYR A 48 -7.25 6.27 -16.55
N ALA A 49 -7.00 6.22 -17.85
CA ALA A 49 -6.06 5.29 -18.46
C ALA A 49 -4.63 5.50 -17.95
N ALA A 50 -4.18 6.76 -17.82
CA ALA A 50 -2.87 7.09 -17.27
C ALA A 50 -2.72 6.61 -15.82
N VAL A 51 -3.74 6.83 -14.97
CA VAL A 51 -3.74 6.34 -13.58
C VAL A 51 -3.73 4.81 -13.55
N CYS A 52 -4.50 4.14 -14.40
CA CYS A 52 -4.48 2.68 -14.51
C CYS A 52 -3.10 2.14 -14.88
N LEU A 53 -2.43 2.76 -15.86
CA LEU A 53 -1.09 2.36 -16.28
C LEU A 53 -0.05 2.58 -15.16
N LEU A 54 -0.13 3.71 -14.46
CA LEU A 54 0.72 3.97 -13.29
C LEU A 54 0.47 2.95 -12.18
N ALA A 55 -0.79 2.64 -11.90
CA ALA A 55 -1.18 1.68 -10.87
C ALA A 55 -0.69 0.26 -11.20
N LEU A 56 -0.77 -0.15 -12.47
CA LEU A 56 -0.18 -1.40 -12.95
C LEU A 56 1.34 -1.42 -12.79
N GLY A 57 2.02 -0.33 -13.15
CA GLY A 57 3.45 -0.19 -12.97
C GLY A 57 3.86 -0.31 -11.50
N PHE A 58 3.17 0.39 -10.60
CA PHE A 58 3.40 0.29 -9.16
C PHE A 58 3.08 -1.10 -8.61
N GLY A 59 1.98 -1.73 -9.06
CA GLY A 59 1.61 -3.09 -8.68
C GLY A 59 2.66 -4.11 -9.08
N TYR A 60 3.18 -4.01 -10.31
CA TYR A 60 4.26 -4.87 -10.79
C TYR A 60 5.53 -4.69 -9.95
N VAL A 61 5.98 -3.45 -9.73
CA VAL A 61 7.18 -3.18 -8.93
C VAL A 61 7.01 -3.68 -7.49
N THR A 62 5.84 -3.45 -6.88
CA THR A 62 5.54 -3.89 -5.52
C THR A 62 5.54 -5.42 -5.42
N ALA A 63 4.90 -6.11 -6.35
CA ALA A 63 4.91 -7.57 -6.43
C ALA A 63 6.32 -8.14 -6.57
N MET A 64 7.16 -7.51 -7.41
CA MET A 64 8.56 -7.90 -7.59
C MET A 64 9.38 -7.73 -6.31
N GLU A 65 9.18 -6.64 -5.58
CA GLU A 65 9.91 -6.42 -4.33
C GLU A 65 9.45 -7.37 -3.22
N ILE A 66 8.15 -7.68 -3.12
CA ILE A 66 7.63 -8.66 -2.17
C ILE A 66 8.14 -10.07 -2.50
N CYS A 67 8.14 -10.45 -3.78
CA CYS A 67 8.72 -11.72 -4.23
C CYS A 67 10.18 -11.84 -3.80
N ARG A 68 10.97 -10.79 -4.00
CA ARG A 68 12.39 -10.78 -3.64
C ARG A 68 12.61 -10.82 -2.13
N VAL A 69 11.79 -10.13 -1.34
CA VAL A 69 11.85 -10.23 0.13
C VAL A 69 11.49 -11.64 0.60
N ARG A 70 10.50 -12.29 -0.02
CA ARG A 70 10.13 -13.68 0.29
C ARG A 70 11.23 -14.68 -0.05
N LEU A 71 11.98 -14.45 -1.13
CA LEU A 71 13.04 -15.36 -1.59
C LEU A 71 14.39 -15.14 -0.89
N HIS A 72 14.69 -13.91 -0.51
CA HIS A 72 16.05 -13.53 -0.12
C HIS A 72 16.12 -12.66 1.16
N GLY A 73 14.99 -12.43 1.82
CA GLY A 73 14.92 -11.66 3.06
C GLY A 73 14.89 -10.14 2.87
N PHE A 74 14.79 -9.41 3.98
CA PHE A 74 14.62 -7.95 4.00
C PHE A 74 15.87 -7.16 3.58
N ASP A 75 17.07 -7.73 3.70
CA ASP A 75 18.33 -7.06 3.32
C ASP A 75 18.35 -6.64 1.85
N GLN A 76 17.56 -7.32 1.04
CA GLN A 76 17.44 -7.09 -0.39
C GLN A 76 16.73 -5.80 -0.76
N LEU A 77 15.93 -5.21 0.14
CA LEU A 77 15.36 -3.88 -0.04
C LEU A 77 16.43 -2.80 -0.16
N HIS A 78 17.60 -3.06 0.43
CA HIS A 78 18.67 -2.08 0.56
C HIS A 78 19.70 -2.13 -0.59
N ARG A 79 19.52 -3.02 -1.56
CA ARG A 79 20.49 -3.24 -2.66
C ARG A 79 20.54 -2.10 -3.67
N GLY A 80 21.71 -1.95 -4.30
CA GLY A 80 21.94 -1.08 -5.46
C GLY A 80 22.34 0.35 -5.10
N THR A 81 22.34 1.22 -6.12
CA THR A 81 22.71 2.63 -5.96
C THR A 81 21.67 3.39 -5.12
N ARG A 82 22.09 4.44 -4.40
CA ARG A 82 21.22 5.33 -3.62
C ARG A 82 19.92 5.74 -4.35
N PRO A 83 19.93 6.22 -5.61
CA PRO A 83 18.69 6.62 -6.29
C PRO A 83 17.74 5.45 -6.52
N ARG A 84 18.23 4.25 -6.85
CA ARG A 84 17.38 3.05 -7.02
C ARG A 84 16.77 2.59 -5.69
N ARG A 85 17.52 2.72 -4.60
CA ARG A 85 17.03 2.43 -3.24
C ARG A 85 15.91 3.39 -2.85
N LEU A 86 16.11 4.69 -3.09
CA LEU A 86 15.11 5.74 -2.85
C LEU A 86 13.85 5.52 -3.69
N ALA A 87 13.98 5.27 -4.99
CA ALA A 87 12.84 5.02 -5.86
C ALA A 87 11.99 3.83 -5.36
N ARG A 88 12.64 2.75 -4.93
CA ARG A 88 11.95 1.58 -4.40
C ARG A 88 11.19 1.88 -3.11
N HIS A 89 11.84 2.51 -2.15
CA HIS A 89 11.18 2.92 -0.91
C HIS A 89 10.06 3.93 -1.19
N GLY A 90 10.24 4.80 -2.18
CA GLY A 90 9.21 5.71 -2.67
C GLY A 90 7.99 4.97 -3.19
N VAL A 91 8.15 3.97 -4.07
CA VAL A 91 7.05 3.14 -4.59
C VAL A 91 6.29 2.46 -3.44
N LEU A 92 7.01 1.80 -2.53
CA LEU A 92 6.38 1.12 -1.40
C LEU A 92 5.66 2.12 -0.48
N GLY A 93 6.23 3.31 -0.28
CA GLY A 93 5.60 4.40 0.47
C GLY A 93 4.30 4.87 -0.19
N VAL A 94 4.32 5.13 -1.49
CA VAL A 94 3.13 5.54 -2.26
C VAL A 94 2.03 4.50 -2.16
N VAL A 95 2.35 3.22 -2.37
CA VAL A 95 1.36 2.13 -2.27
C VAL A 95 0.82 1.99 -0.84
N SER A 96 1.67 2.16 0.18
CA SER A 96 1.24 2.11 1.58
C SER A 96 0.28 3.24 1.93
N VAL A 97 0.54 4.46 1.45
CA VAL A 97 -0.35 5.61 1.64
C VAL A 97 -1.67 5.40 0.90
N ALA A 98 -1.62 4.95 -0.35
CA ALA A 98 -2.81 4.64 -1.13
C ALA A 98 -3.68 3.58 -0.43
N ALA A 99 -3.06 2.52 0.08
CA ALA A 99 -3.78 1.48 0.83
C ALA A 99 -4.44 2.05 2.10
N ALA A 100 -3.77 2.93 2.85
CA ALA A 100 -4.35 3.55 4.03
C ALA A 100 -5.57 4.42 3.69
N ILE A 101 -5.50 5.21 2.61
CA ILE A 101 -6.62 6.04 2.14
C ILE A 101 -7.78 5.15 1.68
N ALA A 102 -7.50 4.13 0.87
CA ALA A 102 -8.51 3.23 0.34
C ALA A 102 -9.23 2.46 1.48
N LEU A 103 -8.48 1.93 2.45
CA LEU A 103 -9.04 1.26 3.62
C LEU A 103 -9.87 2.22 4.47
N GLY A 104 -9.38 3.44 4.71
CA GLY A 104 -10.11 4.46 5.44
C GLY A 104 -11.46 4.77 4.80
N ARG A 105 -11.50 4.94 3.46
CA ARG A 105 -12.75 5.15 2.73
C ARG A 105 -13.69 3.96 2.82
N ILE A 106 -13.21 2.75 2.57
CA ILE A 106 -14.04 1.54 2.64
C ILE A 106 -14.70 1.40 4.02
N LEU A 107 -13.96 1.68 5.10
CA LEU A 107 -14.49 1.62 6.46
C LEU A 107 -15.53 2.72 6.73
N LEU A 108 -15.30 3.94 6.23
CA LEU A 108 -16.27 5.03 6.37
C LEU A 108 -17.54 4.77 5.56
N ASP A 109 -17.42 4.23 4.35
CA ASP A 109 -18.56 3.82 3.52
C ASP A 109 -19.36 2.70 4.21
N ALA A 110 -18.67 1.73 4.82
CA ALA A 110 -19.33 0.68 5.61
C ALA A 110 -20.13 1.27 6.79
N ILE A 111 -19.57 2.25 7.53
CA ILE A 111 -20.29 2.93 8.61
C ILE A 111 -21.52 3.67 8.08
N SER A 112 -21.38 4.38 6.97
CA SER A 112 -22.48 5.10 6.31
C SER A 112 -23.61 4.15 5.91
N VAL A 113 -23.28 3.01 5.29
CA VAL A 113 -24.24 1.95 4.93
C VAL A 113 -24.90 1.35 6.17
N GLY A 114 -24.14 1.12 7.23
CA GLY A 114 -24.67 0.62 8.51
C GLY A 114 -25.72 1.56 9.11
N PHE A 115 -25.45 2.88 9.11
CA PHE A 115 -26.44 3.87 9.54
C PHE A 115 -27.68 3.92 8.64
N ALA A 116 -27.50 3.85 7.32
CA ALA A 116 -28.59 3.88 6.37
C ALA A 116 -29.54 2.67 6.52
N ASN A 117 -29.00 1.51 6.88
CA ASN A 117 -29.76 0.26 7.05
C ASN A 117 -30.18 -0.01 8.50
N GLY A 118 -29.79 0.84 9.46
CA GLY A 118 -30.04 0.61 10.88
C GLY A 118 -29.35 -0.64 11.45
N ASP A 119 -28.21 -1.03 10.87
CA ASP A 119 -27.47 -2.24 11.23
C ASP A 119 -26.28 -1.89 12.15
N PRO A 120 -26.41 -2.09 13.47
CA PRO A 120 -25.37 -1.74 14.43
C PRO A 120 -24.11 -2.62 14.31
N GLU A 121 -24.21 -3.82 13.73
CA GLU A 121 -23.06 -4.72 13.58
C GLU A 121 -22.07 -4.18 12.55
N ILE A 122 -22.58 -3.69 11.41
CA ILE A 122 -21.76 -3.08 10.36
C ILE A 122 -21.08 -1.80 10.86
N ILE A 123 -21.82 -0.97 11.62
CA ILE A 123 -21.26 0.24 12.24
C ILE A 123 -20.13 -0.13 13.20
N GLY A 124 -20.37 -1.11 14.08
CA GLY A 124 -19.38 -1.60 15.03
C GLY A 124 -18.10 -2.10 14.34
N LEU A 125 -18.24 -2.87 13.26
CA LEU A 125 -17.11 -3.38 12.48
C LEU A 125 -16.32 -2.27 11.81
N GLY A 126 -17.01 -1.28 11.22
CA GLY A 126 -16.37 -0.12 10.61
C GLY A 126 -15.57 0.71 11.62
N VAL A 127 -16.14 1.00 12.79
CA VAL A 127 -15.47 1.73 13.87
C VAL A 127 -14.29 0.94 14.43
N ALA A 128 -14.46 -0.35 14.70
CA ALA A 128 -13.37 -1.22 15.16
C ALA A 128 -12.23 -1.28 14.13
N GLY A 129 -12.55 -1.34 12.84
CA GLY A 129 -11.58 -1.29 11.75
C GLY A 129 -10.79 0.02 11.72
N LEU A 130 -11.43 1.17 11.93
CA LEU A 130 -10.75 2.48 11.98
C LEU A 130 -9.83 2.58 13.20
N LEU A 131 -10.24 2.05 14.35
CA LEU A 131 -9.40 1.99 15.54
C LEU A 131 -8.19 1.07 15.32
N ALA A 132 -8.39 -0.09 14.69
CA ALA A 132 -7.30 -1.00 14.34
C ALA A 132 -6.30 -0.36 13.36
N LEU A 133 -6.80 0.31 12.32
CA LEU A 133 -5.96 1.03 11.35
C LEU A 133 -5.15 2.13 12.05
N SER A 134 -5.79 2.89 12.94
CA SER A 134 -5.16 3.95 13.72
C SER A 134 -4.08 3.39 14.65
N TRP A 135 -4.37 2.29 15.35
CA TRP A 135 -3.43 1.58 16.22
C TRP A 135 -2.20 1.07 15.46
N VAL A 136 -2.41 0.45 14.30
CA VAL A 136 -1.32 -0.01 13.42
C VAL A 136 -0.48 1.16 12.93
N GLY A 137 -1.11 2.29 12.59
CA GLY A 137 -0.41 3.52 12.21
C GLY A 137 0.51 4.03 13.32
N VAL A 138 0.00 4.13 14.55
CA VAL A 138 0.79 4.55 15.72
C VAL A 138 1.94 3.58 15.98
N ARG A 139 1.69 2.26 15.97
CA ARG A 139 2.72 1.23 16.15
C ARG A 139 3.81 1.35 15.08
N SER A 140 3.45 1.51 13.82
CA SER A 140 4.39 1.66 12.71
C SER A 140 5.25 2.91 12.85
N LEU A 141 4.64 4.05 13.21
CA LEU A 141 5.37 5.30 13.43
C LEU A 141 6.30 5.23 14.64
N SER A 142 5.87 4.57 15.73
CA SER A 142 6.70 4.37 16.91
C SER A 142 7.93 3.52 16.60
N ALA A 143 7.78 2.45 15.81
CA ALA A 143 8.87 1.60 15.37
C ALA A 143 9.84 2.37 14.44
N PHE A 144 9.31 3.18 13.53
CA PHE A 144 10.12 4.04 12.67
C PHE A 144 10.94 5.04 13.49
N ARG A 145 10.32 5.74 14.45
CA ARG A 145 11.02 6.67 15.36
C ARG A 145 12.08 5.99 16.21
N ALA A 146 11.82 4.78 16.69
CA ALA A 146 12.80 4.00 17.45
C ALA A 146 14.01 3.63 16.58
N GLY A 147 13.77 3.23 15.32
CA GLY A 147 14.84 2.93 14.37
C GLY A 147 15.70 4.14 14.04
N THR A 148 15.10 5.30 13.77
CA THR A 148 15.85 6.52 13.43
C THR A 148 16.71 7.03 14.58
N ARG A 149 16.25 6.90 15.84
CA ARG A 149 17.07 7.22 17.02
C ARG A 149 18.33 6.35 17.08
N ARG A 150 18.19 5.02 16.90
CA ARG A 150 19.35 4.10 16.90
C ARG A 150 20.37 4.42 15.81
N PHE A 151 19.94 4.78 14.61
CA PHE A 151 20.85 5.18 13.54
C PHE A 151 21.57 6.51 13.83
N ARG A 152 20.89 7.45 14.50
CA ARG A 152 21.49 8.73 14.88
C ARG A 152 22.52 8.54 16.01
N ASP A 153 22.19 7.72 16.99
CA ASP A 153 23.02 7.52 18.17
C ASP A 153 24.21 6.58 17.88
N GLY A 154 24.06 5.59 17.00
CA GLY A 154 25.15 4.70 16.55
C GLY A 154 26.05 5.27 15.45
N ALA A 155 25.77 6.46 14.93
CA ALA A 155 26.66 7.20 14.02
C ALA A 155 27.57 8.20 14.77
N ALA A 156 27.45 8.26 16.10
CA ALA A 156 28.24 9.11 16.99
C ALA A 156 29.36 8.34 17.72
N GLU A 157 29.54 7.05 17.44
CA GLU A 157 30.71 6.23 17.80
C GLU A 157 31.62 6.05 16.57
#